data_AF-A0A7S0NPW1-F1
#
_entry.id   AF-A0A7S0NPW1-F1
#
_cell.length_a   1.000
_cell.length_b   1.000
_cell.length_c   1.000
_cell.angle_alpha   90.00
_cell.angle_beta   90.00
_cell.angle_gamma   90.00
#
_symmetry.space_group_name_H-M   'P 1'
#
loop_
_entity.id
_entity.type
_entity.pdbx_description
1 polymer ?
#
loop_
_entity_poly.entity_id
_entity_poly.type
_entity_poly.pdbx_seq_one_letter_code
_entity_poly.pdbx_strand_id
1 'polypeptide(L)'
;PASPKDTSHTSHAGTYLYMDPYPGKASFPLDIWSVGVVLVEMCCCFRTGMERIACLSQLRQGVLPAAFEDEWPQQAKLVRQMLSPPSRRPSAVGLAKLLPPRLEDEVVKDALRVLSEPHSVHFTTLLDGLFAPTRVHLPPAHARQPT
;
A
#
# COMPACT_ATOMS: atom_id res chain seq x y z
N PRO A 1 28.06 -43.55 13.51
CA PRO A 1 27.10 -43.02 12.52
C PRO A 1 26.11 -42.04 13.19
N ALA A 2 26.29 -40.75 12.97
CA ALA A 2 25.30 -39.73 13.31
C ALA A 2 24.90 -39.04 12.01
N SER A 3 23.67 -39.26 11.56
CA SER A 3 23.12 -38.63 10.36
C SER A 3 23.01 -37.12 10.58
N PRO A 4 23.26 -36.28 9.54
CA PRO A 4 22.94 -34.87 9.61
C PRO A 4 21.43 -34.73 9.76
N LYS A 5 20.99 -33.97 10.77
CA LYS A 5 19.58 -33.59 10.87
C LYS A 5 19.31 -32.61 9.74
N ASP A 6 18.57 -33.07 8.74
CA ASP A 6 18.03 -32.23 7.68
C ASP A 6 17.34 -31.01 8.30
N THR A 7 17.89 -29.83 8.01
CA THR A 7 17.33 -28.55 8.42
C THR A 7 16.01 -28.35 7.71
N SER A 8 14.95 -28.80 8.40
CA SER A 8 13.54 -28.65 8.07
C SER A 8 13.23 -27.30 7.41
N HIS A 9 12.71 -27.38 6.19
CA HIS A 9 12.33 -26.31 5.27
C HIS A 9 11.12 -25.48 5.72
N THR A 10 11.04 -25.10 6.99
CA THR A 10 10.14 -24.02 7.43
C THR A 10 10.99 -22.84 7.87
N SER A 11 11.51 -22.15 6.87
CA SER A 11 12.14 -20.85 7.02
C SER A 11 11.17 -19.91 7.76
N HIS A 12 11.44 -19.68 9.05
CA HIS A 12 10.81 -18.65 9.89
C HIS A 12 11.07 -17.22 9.35
N ALA A 13 11.61 -17.10 8.14
CA ALA A 13 11.87 -15.88 7.39
C ALA A 13 10.58 -15.13 6.98
N GLY A 14 9.44 -15.82 6.87
CA GLY A 14 8.18 -15.20 6.43
C GLY A 14 7.79 -14.01 7.29
N THR A 15 7.70 -14.21 8.61
CA THR A 15 7.37 -13.15 9.57
C THR A 15 8.52 -12.16 9.77
N TYR A 16 9.77 -12.61 9.62
CA TYR A 16 10.95 -11.76 9.78
C TYR A 16 10.93 -10.53 8.86
N LEU A 17 10.45 -10.68 7.62
CA LEU A 17 10.37 -9.57 6.67
C LEU A 17 9.51 -8.40 7.18
N TYR A 18 8.50 -8.69 8.00
CA TYR A 18 7.58 -7.70 8.57
C TYR A 18 8.01 -7.15 9.94
N MET A 19 9.03 -7.73 10.58
CA MET A 19 9.48 -7.26 11.88
C MET A 19 10.24 -5.94 11.75
N ASP A 20 10.02 -5.03 12.67
CA ASP A 20 10.79 -3.79 12.74
C ASP A 20 12.31 -4.08 12.89
N PRO A 21 13.20 -3.54 12.04
CA PRO A 21 14.64 -3.72 12.17
C PRO A 21 15.24 -2.99 13.38
N TYR A 22 14.52 -2.06 14.01
CA TYR A 22 15.03 -1.33 15.17
C TYR A 22 14.93 -2.16 16.47
N PRO A 23 15.99 -2.18 17.30
CA PRO A 23 15.96 -2.92 18.56
C PRO A 23 14.97 -2.30 19.54
N GLY A 24 14.07 -3.09 20.10
CA GLY A 24 13.07 -2.62 21.06
C GLY A 24 12.14 -3.72 21.55
N LYS A 25 11.49 -3.50 22.69
CA LYS A 25 10.38 -4.36 23.15
C LYS A 25 9.15 -4.09 22.30
N ALA A 26 8.32 -5.13 22.12
CA ALA A 26 7.01 -5.04 21.48
C ALA A 26 6.26 -3.79 21.97
N SER A 27 6.01 -2.86 21.05
CA SER A 27 5.37 -1.57 21.32
C SER A 27 4.57 -1.12 20.09
N PHE A 28 3.56 -0.28 20.30
CA PHE A 28 2.67 0.20 19.23
C PHE A 28 3.39 0.76 17.98
N PRO A 29 4.55 1.44 18.08
CA PRO A 29 5.30 1.86 16.89
C PRO A 29 5.82 0.71 16.02
N LEU A 30 6.03 -0.49 16.58
CA LEU A 30 6.45 -1.67 15.82
C LEU A 30 5.32 -2.19 14.93
N ASP A 31 4.06 -2.09 15.39
CA ASP A 31 2.90 -2.48 14.58
C ASP A 31 2.72 -1.54 13.38
N ILE A 32 3.09 -0.26 13.52
CA ILE A 32 3.04 0.70 12.40
C ILE A 32 4.05 0.31 11.30
N TRP A 33 5.21 -0.23 11.67
CA TRP A 33 6.18 -0.74 10.69
C TRP A 33 5.59 -1.90 9.88
N SER A 34 5.03 -2.91 10.56
CA SER A 34 4.49 -4.09 9.88
C SER A 34 3.33 -3.74 8.95
N VAL A 35 2.45 -2.81 9.35
CA VAL A 35 1.39 -2.30 8.47
C VAL A 35 1.97 -1.60 7.23
N GLY A 36 3.10 -0.88 7.37
CA GLY A 36 3.76 -0.23 6.24
C GLY A 36 4.31 -1.25 5.23
N VAL A 37 4.90 -2.34 5.71
CA VAL A 37 5.36 -3.45 4.86
C VAL A 37 4.19 -4.12 4.14
N VAL A 38 3.10 -4.42 4.87
CA VAL A 38 1.88 -5.01 4.29
C VAL A 38 1.26 -4.09 3.23
N LEU A 39 1.27 -2.77 3.44
CA LEU A 39 0.74 -1.82 2.45
C LEU A 39 1.50 -1.87 1.13
N VAL A 40 2.84 -1.96 1.15
CA VAL A 40 3.61 -2.12 -0.08
C VAL A 40 3.29 -3.46 -0.74
N GLU A 41 3.17 -4.52 0.04
CA GLU A 41 2.82 -5.84 -0.46
C GLU A 41 1.41 -5.91 -1.09
N MET A 42 0.44 -5.17 -0.55
CA MET A 42 -0.90 -5.06 -1.15
C MET A 42 -0.89 -4.32 -2.50
N CYS A 43 0.01 -3.36 -2.67
CA CYS A 43 0.11 -2.55 -3.89
C CYS A 43 1.04 -3.14 -4.95
N CYS A 44 1.98 -4.01 -4.58
CA CYS A 44 2.93 -4.61 -5.50
C CYS A 44 2.50 -6.03 -5.89
N CYS A 45 2.33 -6.29 -7.19
CA CYS A 45 2.11 -7.65 -7.68
C CYS A 45 3.45 -8.40 -7.82
N PHE A 46 3.63 -9.49 -7.08
CA PHE A 46 4.79 -10.38 -7.21
C PHE A 46 4.38 -11.69 -7.91
N ARG A 47 5.17 -12.13 -8.89
CA ARG A 47 4.93 -13.40 -9.60
C ARG A 47 5.58 -14.57 -8.88
N THR A 48 6.67 -14.30 -8.16
CA THR A 48 7.41 -15.31 -7.40
C THR A 48 7.69 -14.88 -5.97
N GLY A 49 7.87 -15.85 -5.07
CA GLY A 49 8.28 -15.58 -3.69
C GLY A 49 9.66 -14.91 -3.60
N MET A 50 10.55 -15.14 -4.56
CA MET A 50 11.89 -14.53 -4.58
C MET A 50 11.83 -13.03 -4.86
N GLU A 51 11.01 -12.60 -5.82
CA GLU A 51 10.77 -11.17 -6.11
C GLU A 51 10.23 -10.45 -4.86
N ARG A 52 9.26 -11.07 -4.21
CA ARG A 52 8.70 -10.59 -2.95
C ARG A 52 9.78 -10.45 -1.88
N ILE A 53 10.57 -11.50 -1.64
CA ILE A 53 11.64 -11.48 -0.63
C ILE A 53 12.66 -10.39 -0.94
N ALA A 54 13.09 -10.24 -2.19
CA ALA A 54 14.03 -9.21 -2.60
C ALA A 54 13.48 -7.80 -2.34
N CYS A 55 12.24 -7.53 -2.76
CA CYS A 55 11.55 -6.27 -2.53
C CYS A 55 11.43 -5.94 -1.02
N LEU A 56 10.89 -6.87 -0.23
CA LEU A 56 10.71 -6.65 1.20
C LEU A 56 12.05 -6.53 1.95
N SER A 57 13.10 -7.20 1.49
CA SER A 57 14.45 -7.05 2.07
C SER A 57 15.03 -5.66 1.81
N GLN A 58 14.80 -5.08 0.63
CA GLN A 58 15.20 -3.70 0.30
C GLN A 58 14.40 -2.67 1.11
N LEU A 59 13.10 -2.89 1.31
CA LEU A 59 12.26 -2.05 2.17
C LEU A 59 12.80 -1.96 3.60
N ARG A 60 13.31 -3.06 4.15
CA ARG A 60 13.96 -3.07 5.47
C ARG A 60 15.21 -2.19 5.55
N GLN A 61 15.83 -1.91 4.41
CA GLN A 61 16.96 -1.00 4.29
C GLN A 61 16.53 0.45 3.97
N GLY A 62 15.22 0.71 3.95
CA GLY A 62 14.64 2.03 3.67
C GLY A 62 14.49 2.34 2.17
N VAL A 63 14.61 1.35 1.29
CA VAL A 63 14.50 1.51 -0.16
C VAL A 63 13.12 1.04 -0.62
N LEU A 64 12.34 1.96 -1.20
CA LEU A 64 11.06 1.66 -1.83
C LEU A 64 11.27 1.27 -3.30
N PRO A 65 10.43 0.37 -3.87
CA PRO A 65 10.46 0.09 -5.30
C PRO A 65 10.10 1.34 -6.10
N ALA A 66 10.92 1.71 -7.08
CA ALA A 66 10.67 2.91 -7.91
C ALA A 66 9.29 2.89 -8.57
N ALA A 67 8.88 1.73 -9.11
CA ALA A 67 7.56 1.56 -9.70
C ALA A 67 6.41 1.84 -8.71
N PHE A 68 6.57 1.47 -7.44
CA PHE A 68 5.59 1.76 -6.40
C PHE A 68 5.52 3.26 -6.09
N GLU A 69 6.67 3.96 -6.06
CA GLU A 69 6.69 5.42 -5.84
C GLU A 69 6.07 6.20 -7.00
N ASP A 70 6.29 5.73 -8.23
CA ASP A 70 5.74 6.35 -9.44
C ASP A 70 4.21 6.13 -9.55
N GLU A 71 3.74 4.92 -9.24
CA GLU A 71 2.32 4.55 -9.37
C GLU A 71 1.48 5.03 -8.18
N TRP A 72 2.05 5.01 -6.97
CA TRP A 72 1.35 5.28 -5.71
C TRP A 72 2.04 6.37 -4.87
N PRO A 73 2.23 7.60 -5.39
CA PRO A 73 3.06 8.63 -4.73
C PRO A 73 2.52 9.08 -3.38
N GLN A 74 1.21 9.02 -3.15
CA GLN A 74 0.61 9.36 -1.85
C GLN A 74 0.85 8.26 -0.82
N GLN A 75 0.68 7.00 -1.23
CA GLN A 75 0.93 5.82 -0.42
C GLN A 75 2.42 5.71 -0.11
N ALA A 76 3.30 6.03 -1.06
CA ALA A 76 4.75 6.08 -0.84
C ALA A 76 5.12 7.08 0.26
N LYS A 77 4.54 8.28 0.27
CA LYS A 77 4.73 9.24 1.38
C LYS A 77 4.29 8.67 2.72
N LEU A 78 3.15 7.99 2.75
CA LEU A 78 2.63 7.34 3.96
C LEU A 78 3.57 6.23 4.45
N VAL A 79 3.95 5.31 3.56
CA VAL A 79 4.87 4.21 3.87
C VAL A 79 6.22 4.74 4.37
N ARG A 80 6.77 5.81 3.78
CA ARG A 80 8.01 6.43 4.29
C ARG A 80 7.89 6.90 5.74
N GLN A 81 6.72 7.36 6.18
CA GLN A 81 6.49 7.72 7.58
C GLN A 81 6.34 6.48 8.46
N MET A 82 5.67 5.44 7.98
CA MET A 82 5.46 4.18 8.70
C MET A 82 6.76 3.40 8.91
N LEU A 83 7.67 3.46 7.92
CA LEU A 83 8.99 2.81 7.95
C LEU A 83 10.11 3.72 8.49
N SER A 84 9.77 4.85 9.10
CA SER A 84 10.76 5.75 9.73
C SER A 84 11.30 5.14 11.04
N PRO A 85 12.34 5.71 11.69
CA PRO A 85 12.75 5.28 13.02
C PRO A 85 11.59 5.35 14.03
N PRO A 86 11.52 4.49 15.06
CA PRO A 86 10.38 4.43 15.98
C PRO A 86 9.98 5.76 16.61
N SER A 87 10.94 6.65 16.87
CA SER A 87 10.72 7.99 17.44
C SER A 87 10.02 8.98 16.50
N ARG A 88 9.99 8.70 15.19
CA ARG A 88 9.37 9.56 14.16
C ARG A 88 8.12 8.95 13.55
N ARG A 89 7.79 7.70 13.88
CA ARG A 89 6.60 7.04 13.36
C ARG A 89 5.33 7.67 13.93
N PRO A 90 4.29 7.85 13.12
CA PRO A 90 3.00 8.27 13.62
C PRO A 90 2.39 7.19 14.53
N SER A 91 1.55 7.59 15.48
CA SER A 91 0.66 6.65 16.15
C SER A 91 -0.41 6.13 15.17
N ALA A 92 -1.11 5.05 15.51
CA ALA A 92 -2.22 4.56 14.68
C ALA A 92 -3.30 5.63 14.45
N VAL A 93 -3.60 6.43 15.48
CA VAL A 93 -4.53 7.57 15.39
C VAL A 93 -3.97 8.68 14.48
N GLY A 94 -2.68 8.97 14.59
CA GLY A 94 -2.01 9.92 13.70
C GLY A 94 -2.03 9.47 12.24
N LEU A 95 -1.78 8.18 12.01
CA LEU A 95 -1.80 7.55 10.70
C LEU A 95 -3.20 7.62 10.06
N ALA A 96 -4.26 7.32 10.83
CA ALA A 96 -5.63 7.36 10.35
C ALA A 96 -6.03 8.74 9.80
N LYS A 97 -5.47 9.83 10.34
CA LYS A 97 -5.72 11.20 9.85
C LYS A 97 -5.05 11.50 8.51
N LEU A 98 -4.07 10.70 8.09
CA LEU A 98 -3.36 10.85 6.83
C LEU A 98 -3.99 10.02 5.70
N LEU A 99 -4.92 9.11 6.04
CA LEU A 99 -5.64 8.34 5.06
C LEU A 99 -6.69 9.20 4.37
N PRO A 100 -7.02 8.91 3.10
CA PRO A 100 -8.16 9.52 2.43
C PRO A 100 -9.41 9.41 3.31
N PRO A 101 -10.27 10.44 3.35
CA PRO A 101 -11.51 10.36 4.09
C PRO A 101 -12.28 9.13 3.62
N ARG A 102 -12.85 8.38 4.57
CA ARG A 102 -13.75 7.30 4.24
C ARG A 102 -14.94 7.91 3.52
N LEU A 103 -15.10 7.53 2.26
CA LEU A 103 -16.29 7.85 1.52
C LEU A 103 -17.37 6.87 2.01
N GLU A 104 -18.18 7.32 2.97
CA GLU A 104 -19.28 6.52 3.49
C GLU A 104 -20.40 6.45 2.46
N ASP A 105 -21.03 5.28 2.33
CA ASP A 105 -22.09 5.04 1.33
C ASP A 105 -23.22 6.06 1.41
N GLU A 106 -23.52 6.57 2.60
CA GLU A 106 -24.55 7.60 2.80
C GLU A 106 -24.12 8.96 2.23
N VAL A 107 -22.84 9.33 2.36
CA VAL A 107 -22.29 10.55 1.74
C VAL A 107 -22.30 10.43 0.21
N VAL A 108 -22.01 9.23 -0.33
CA VAL A 108 -22.12 8.97 -1.77
C VAL A 108 -23.56 9.08 -2.23
N LYS A 109 -24.51 8.44 -1.54
CA LYS A 109 -25.92 8.47 -1.90
C LYS A 109 -26.49 9.89 -1.86
N ASP A 110 -26.16 10.68 -0.85
CA ASP A 110 -26.61 12.08 -0.75
C ASP A 110 -26.00 12.94 -1.85
N ALA A 111 -24.70 12.80 -2.12
CA ALA A 111 -24.05 13.49 -3.24
C ALA A 111 -24.66 13.08 -4.58
N LEU A 112 -24.87 11.78 -4.80
CA LEU A 112 -25.54 11.26 -5.99
C LEU A 112 -26.95 11.81 -6.10
N ARG A 113 -27.75 11.87 -5.03
CA ARG A 113 -29.11 12.44 -5.08
C ARG A 113 -29.08 13.88 -5.62
N VAL A 114 -28.23 14.73 -5.05
CA VAL A 114 -28.11 16.15 -5.43
C VAL A 114 -27.57 16.32 -6.85
N LEU A 115 -26.61 15.48 -7.25
CA LEU A 115 -26.02 15.55 -8.59
C LEU A 115 -26.91 14.90 -9.67
N SER A 116 -27.79 13.97 -9.30
CA SER A 116 -28.72 13.25 -10.19
C SER A 116 -30.04 13.99 -10.41
N GLU A 117 -30.28 15.10 -9.71
CA GLU A 117 -31.48 15.90 -9.88
C GLU A 117 -31.54 16.42 -11.34
N PRO A 118 -32.55 16.04 -12.14
CA PRO A 118 -32.57 16.33 -13.58
C PRO A 118 -32.59 17.82 -13.94
N HIS A 119 -32.76 18.70 -12.95
CA HIS A 119 -32.83 20.16 -13.10
C HIS A 119 -31.64 20.85 -12.43
N SER A 120 -30.71 20.08 -11.87
CA SER A 120 -29.48 20.58 -11.28
C SER A 120 -28.51 20.99 -12.39
N VAL A 121 -27.86 22.14 -12.21
CA VAL A 121 -26.79 22.61 -13.11
C VAL A 121 -25.57 21.68 -13.12
N HIS A 122 -25.47 20.78 -12.13
CA HIS A 122 -24.40 19.80 -12.01
C HIS A 122 -24.70 18.47 -12.73
N PHE A 123 -25.96 18.23 -13.12
CA PHE A 123 -26.40 16.97 -13.73
C PHE A 123 -25.68 16.66 -15.05
N THR A 124 -25.51 17.68 -15.90
CA THR A 124 -24.77 17.54 -17.16
C THR A 124 -23.29 17.27 -16.92
N THR A 125 -22.67 17.97 -15.95
CA THR A 125 -21.27 17.73 -15.57
C THR A 125 -21.05 16.30 -15.05
N LEU A 126 -22.01 15.77 -14.26
CA LEU A 126 -21.99 14.39 -13.80
C LEU A 126 -22.06 13.40 -14.98
N LEU A 127 -23.03 13.58 -15.88
CA LEU A 127 -23.20 12.70 -17.04
C LEU A 127 -21.99 12.74 -17.97
N ASP A 128 -21.46 13.94 -18.26
CA ASP A 128 -20.26 14.11 -19.07
C ASP A 128 -19.06 13.41 -18.42
N GLY A 129 -18.90 13.49 -17.10
CA GLY A 129 -17.85 12.78 -16.37
C GLY A 129 -18.02 11.26 -16.37
N LEU A 130 -19.24 10.75 -16.19
CA LEU A 130 -19.55 9.31 -16.14
C LEU A 130 -19.42 8.63 -17.51
N PHE A 131 -19.83 9.31 -18.57
CA PHE A 131 -19.89 8.79 -19.93
C PHE A 131 -18.85 9.41 -20.87
N ALA A 132 -17.85 10.13 -20.32
CA ALA A 132 -16.74 10.64 -21.10
C ALA A 132 -16.09 9.51 -21.91
N PRO A 133 -15.85 9.70 -23.22
CA PRO A 133 -15.25 8.68 -24.08
C PRO A 133 -13.81 8.33 -23.66
N THR A 134 -13.19 9.14 -22.81
CA THR A 134 -11.89 8.87 -22.20
C THR A 134 -12.09 8.40 -20.76
N ARG A 135 -12.49 7.13 -20.58
CA ARG A 135 -12.12 6.45 -19.35
C ARG A 135 -10.60 6.51 -19.28
N VAL A 136 -10.04 7.00 -18.17
CA VAL A 136 -8.60 6.95 -17.93
C VAL A 136 -8.17 5.50 -18.18
N HIS A 137 -7.52 5.26 -19.32
CA HIS A 137 -7.02 3.94 -19.63
C HIS A 137 -5.84 3.76 -18.69
N LEU A 138 -6.05 3.06 -17.57
CA LEU A 138 -4.91 2.53 -16.84
C LEU A 138 -4.13 1.69 -17.87
N PRO A 139 -2.85 1.97 -18.14
CA PRO A 139 -2.07 1.13 -19.02
C PRO A 139 -2.09 -0.29 -18.44
N PRO A 140 -2.24 -1.35 -19.26
CA PRO A 140 -2.16 -2.71 -18.77
C PRO A 140 -0.82 -2.91 -18.06
N ALA A 141 -0.87 -3.51 -16.86
CA ALA A 141 0.26 -3.72 -15.94
C ALA A 141 1.45 -4.52 -16.52
N HIS A 142 1.44 -4.86 -17.81
CA HIS A 142 2.45 -5.67 -18.49
C HIS A 142 3.16 -4.95 -19.66
N ALA A 143 2.88 -3.67 -19.92
CA ALA A 143 3.49 -2.95 -21.05
C ALA A 143 4.81 -2.22 -20.73
N ARG A 144 5.59 -2.67 -19.74
CA ARG A 144 6.96 -2.16 -19.51
C ARG A 144 7.95 -3.28 -19.28
N GLN A 145 8.29 -3.98 -20.35
CA GLN A 145 9.65 -4.52 -20.51
C GLN A 145 10.32 -3.72 -21.63
N PRO A 146 11.37 -2.94 -21.35
CA PRO A 146 12.38 -2.67 -22.34
C PRO A 146 13.51 -3.69 -22.23
N THR A 147 13.96 -4.11 -23.40
CA THR A 147 15.19 -4.82 -23.73
C THR A 147 16.44 -4.22 -23.09
#